data_AF-A0A3D3ANH6-F1
#
_entry.id   AF-A0A3D3ANH6-F1
#
_cell.length_a   1.000
_cell.length_b   1.000
_cell.length_c   1.000
_cell.angle_alpha   90.00
_cell.angle_beta   90.00
_cell.angle_gamma   90.00
#
_symmetry.space_group_name_H-M   'P 1'
#
loop_
_entity.id
_entity.type
_entity.pdbx_description
1 polymer ?
#
loop_
_entity_poly.entity_id
_entity_poly.type
_entity_poly.pdbx_seq_one_letter_code
_entity_poly.pdbx_strand_id
1 'polypeptide(L)'
;RCIFKTPPPRDAVPTCSQAGVLGAIAGMLGTIQAAEAIKYCTGAGELLVNQLLVFDAKTMNFRKVKLNKNKNCGLCGENPSIVRLMDEDPPVCELKK
;
A
#
# COMPACT_ATOMS: atom_id res chain seq x y z
N ARG A 1 7.22 7.08 -1.46
CA ARG A 1 7.62 7.22 -2.89
C ARG A 1 8.89 6.45 -3.29
N CYS A 2 9.57 5.75 -2.37
CA CYS A 2 10.77 4.96 -2.72
C CYS A 2 10.49 3.83 -3.73
N ILE A 3 9.34 3.15 -3.60
CA ILE A 3 8.97 2.00 -4.44
C ILE A 3 8.08 2.42 -5.62
N PHE A 4 6.96 3.11 -5.35
CA PHE A 4 6.06 3.67 -6.37
C PHE A 4 6.27 5.18 -6.45
N LYS A 5 6.89 5.63 -7.54
CA LYS A 5 7.30 7.04 -7.74
C LYS A 5 6.13 7.93 -8.14
N THR A 6 5.34 7.48 -9.09
CA THR A 6 4.14 8.14 -9.59
C THR A 6 2.94 7.18 -9.47
N PRO A 7 1.72 7.70 -9.37
CA PRO A 7 0.52 6.88 -9.52
C PRO A 7 0.55 6.13 -10.86
N PRO A 8 -0.09 4.95 -10.93
CA PRO A 8 -0.33 4.29 -12.21
C PRO A 8 -1.27 5.14 -13.08
N PRO A 9 -1.21 5.02 -14.43
CA PRO A 9 -2.19 5.64 -15.32
C PRO A 9 -3.63 5.27 -14.93
N ARG A 10 -4.60 6.18 -15.18
CA ARG A 10 -6.01 6.01 -14.73
C ARG A 10 -6.66 4.69 -15.17
N ASP A 11 -6.25 4.16 -16.33
CA ASP A 11 -6.82 2.93 -16.92
C ASP A 11 -5.89 1.71 -16.79
N ALA A 12 -4.80 1.82 -16.03
CA ALA A 12 -3.82 0.74 -15.91
C ALA A 12 -4.33 -0.44 -15.06
N VAL A 13 -5.31 -0.20 -14.19
CA VAL A 13 -5.99 -1.24 -13.40
C VAL A 13 -7.48 -0.92 -13.29
N PRO A 14 -8.37 -1.93 -13.35
CA PRO A 14 -9.77 -1.73 -13.08
C PRO A 14 -9.96 -1.21 -11.65
N THR A 15 -10.92 -0.31 -11.48
CA THR A 15 -11.33 0.19 -10.16
C THR A 15 -11.93 -0.92 -9.31
N CYS A 16 -11.97 -0.72 -7.98
CA CYS A 16 -12.62 -1.66 -7.06
C CYS A 16 -14.09 -1.92 -7.42
N SER A 17 -14.80 -0.95 -8.00
CA SER A 17 -16.17 -1.11 -8.47
C SER A 17 -16.28 -1.87 -9.80
N GLN A 18 -15.22 -1.88 -10.62
CA GLN A 18 -15.17 -2.62 -11.88
C GLN A 18 -14.72 -4.08 -11.69
N ALA A 19 -13.71 -4.33 -10.87
CA ALA A 19 -13.16 -5.69 -10.65
C ALA A 19 -13.75 -6.41 -9.43
N GLY A 20 -14.28 -5.65 -8.45
CA GLY A 20 -14.65 -6.18 -7.15
C GLY A 20 -13.46 -6.44 -6.24
N VAL A 21 -13.72 -6.55 -4.94
CA VAL A 21 -12.74 -6.96 -3.92
C VAL A 21 -13.37 -7.99 -2.99
N LEU A 22 -12.64 -9.07 -2.70
CA LEU A 22 -13.09 -10.06 -1.73
C LEU A 22 -12.94 -9.47 -0.33
N GLY A 23 -14.06 -9.16 0.33
CA GLY A 23 -14.08 -8.56 1.67
C GLY A 23 -13.30 -9.37 2.71
N ALA A 24 -13.30 -10.70 2.60
CA ALA A 24 -12.50 -11.58 3.45
C ALA A 24 -10.99 -11.31 3.34
N ILE A 25 -10.48 -11.03 2.13
CA ILE A 25 -9.07 -10.73 1.91
C ILE A 25 -8.72 -9.33 2.42
N ALA A 26 -9.58 -8.34 2.15
CA ALA A 26 -9.41 -7.00 2.69
C ALA A 26 -9.40 -7.01 4.23
N GLY A 27 -10.33 -7.74 4.85
CA GLY A 27 -10.41 -7.91 6.30
C GLY A 27 -9.18 -8.60 6.89
N MET A 28 -8.69 -9.68 6.26
CA MET A 28 -7.48 -10.37 6.69
C MET A 28 -6.25 -9.45 6.67
N LEU A 29 -6.04 -8.71 5.57
CA LEU A 29 -4.93 -7.77 5.45
C LEU A 29 -5.05 -6.61 6.45
N GLY A 30 -6.27 -6.11 6.70
CA GLY A 30 -6.54 -5.11 7.74
C GLY A 30 -6.19 -5.61 9.14
N THR A 31 -6.53 -6.87 9.46
CA THR A 31 -6.14 -7.49 10.74
C THR A 31 -4.62 -7.60 10.88
N ILE A 32 -3.90 -7.94 9.81
CA ILE A 32 -2.43 -7.94 9.81
C ILE A 32 -1.89 -6.54 10.08
N GLN A 33 -2.45 -5.49 9.43
CA GLN A 33 -2.06 -4.10 9.69
C GLN A 33 -2.29 -3.68 11.15
N ALA A 34 -3.44 -4.05 11.72
CA ALA A 34 -3.75 -3.77 13.12
C ALA A 34 -2.76 -4.47 14.07
N ALA A 35 -2.40 -5.74 13.77
CA ALA A 35 -1.40 -6.46 14.54
C ALA A 35 -0.01 -5.80 14.47
N GLU A 36 0.43 -5.33 13.29
CA GLU A 36 1.69 -4.57 13.17
C GLU A 36 1.67 -3.27 13.98
N ALA A 37 0.54 -2.55 13.99
CA ALA A 37 0.38 -1.34 14.79
C ALA A 37 0.48 -1.64 16.30
N ILE A 38 -0.18 -2.69 16.78
CA ILE A 38 -0.10 -3.13 18.17
C ILE A 38 1.33 -3.51 18.54
N LYS A 39 2.01 -4.31 17.72
CA LYS A 39 3.42 -4.68 17.92
C LYS A 39 4.32 -3.45 18.00
N TYR A 40 4.11 -2.48 17.12
CA TYR A 40 4.87 -1.24 17.12
C TYR A 40 4.68 -0.46 18.43
N CYS A 41 3.44 -0.27 18.87
CA CYS A 41 3.13 0.48 20.09
C CYS A 41 3.62 -0.21 21.37
N THR A 42 3.66 -1.55 21.37
CA THR A 42 4.02 -2.35 22.55
C THR A 42 5.49 -2.77 22.57
N GLY A 43 6.22 -2.60 21.47
CA GLY A 43 7.57 -3.14 21.31
C GLY A 43 7.62 -4.66 21.21
N ALA A 44 6.50 -5.32 20.90
CA ALA A 44 6.41 -6.77 20.86
C ALA A 44 6.86 -7.37 19.52
N GLY A 45 7.72 -8.39 19.57
CA GLY A 45 8.12 -9.19 18.42
C GLY A 45 8.84 -8.41 17.31
N GLU A 46 8.88 -8.98 16.12
CA GLU A 46 9.51 -8.37 14.94
C GLU A 46 8.46 -7.72 14.03
N LEU A 47 8.75 -6.50 13.58
CA LEU A 47 7.88 -5.74 12.67
C LEU A 47 8.15 -6.08 11.20
N LEU A 48 7.12 -5.98 10.36
CA LEU A 48 7.22 -6.05 8.90
C LEU A 48 7.75 -4.74 8.27
N VAL A 49 8.64 -4.03 9.00
CA VAL A 49 9.27 -2.79 8.51
C VAL A 49 10.19 -3.08 7.34
N ASN A 50 10.28 -2.14 6.40
CA ASN A 50 11.07 -2.27 5.17
C ASN A 50 10.74 -3.53 4.35
N GLN A 51 9.50 -4.02 4.43
CA GLN A 51 9.03 -5.16 3.66
C GLN A 51 7.69 -4.82 2.97
N LEU A 52 7.52 -5.34 1.77
CA LEU A 52 6.22 -5.43 1.11
C LEU A 52 5.70 -6.86 1.29
N LEU A 53 4.61 -7.00 2.03
CA LEU A 53 3.89 -8.26 2.14
C LEU A 53 2.93 -8.39 0.94
N VAL A 54 3.08 -9.47 0.19
CA VAL A 54 2.21 -9.82 -0.93
C VAL A 54 1.47 -11.09 -0.58
N PHE A 55 0.15 -11.08 -0.74
CA PHE A 55 -0.70 -12.24 -0.54
C PHE A 55 -1.35 -12.64 -1.87
N ASP A 56 -1.17 -13.90 -2.26
CA ASP A 56 -1.87 -14.51 -3.39
C ASP A 56 -3.03 -15.35 -2.86
N ALA A 57 -4.25 -14.87 -3.06
CA ALA A 57 -5.47 -15.53 -2.59
C ALA A 57 -5.77 -16.85 -3.32
N LYS A 58 -5.26 -17.04 -4.54
CA LYS A 58 -5.52 -18.26 -5.32
C LYS A 58 -4.68 -19.42 -4.80
N THR A 59 -3.42 -19.14 -4.44
CA THR A 59 -2.48 -20.16 -3.95
C THR A 59 -2.31 -20.15 -2.43
N MET A 60 -2.95 -19.20 -1.74
CA MET A 60 -2.85 -18.97 -0.30
C MET A 60 -1.41 -18.72 0.19
N ASN A 61 -0.57 -18.15 -0.67
CA ASN A 61 0.84 -17.90 -0.37
C ASN A 61 1.09 -16.46 0.08
N PHE A 62 1.96 -16.33 1.08
CA PHE A 62 2.53 -15.05 1.49
C PHE A 62 3.98 -14.93 1.00
N ARG A 63 4.29 -13.79 0.38
CA ARG A 63 5.65 -13.44 -0.02
C ARG A 63 6.05 -12.12 0.62
N LYS A 64 7.23 -12.11 1.27
CA LYS A 64 7.85 -10.89 1.80
C LYS A 64 8.92 -10.42 0.83
N VAL A 65 8.78 -9.21 0.32
CA VAL A 65 9.79 -8.57 -0.53
C VAL A 65 10.51 -7.50 0.28
N LYS A 66 11.82 -7.63 0.47
CA LYS A 66 12.62 -6.61 1.16
C LYS A 66 12.66 -5.33 0.32
N LEU A 67 12.46 -4.20 0.99
CA LEU A 67 12.50 -2.87 0.39
C LEU A 67 13.71 -2.11 0.90
N ASN A 68 14.39 -1.43 -0.01
CA ASN A 68 15.51 -0.55 0.31
C ASN A 68 15.10 0.90 0.11
N LYS A 69 15.64 1.79 0.94
CA LYS A 69 15.52 3.23 0.74
C LYS A 69 16.16 3.61 -0.60
N ASN A 70 15.44 4.39 -1.40
CA ASN A 70 15.99 4.96 -2.63
C ASN A 70 16.63 6.31 -2.31
N LYS A 71 17.95 6.45 -2.53
CA LYS A 71 18.69 7.71 -2.30
C LYS A 71 18.16 8.86 -3.15
N ASN A 72 17.61 8.55 -4.33
CA ASN A 72 17.00 9.51 -5.25
C ASN A 72 15.49 9.61 -5.09
N CYS A 73 14.93 9.20 -3.94
CA CYS A 73 13.50 9.34 -3.67
C CYS A 73 13.13 10.83 -3.57
N GLY A 74 12.21 11.30 -4.41
CA GLY A 74 11.76 12.69 -4.38
C GLY A 74 11.12 13.13 -3.05
N LEU A 75 10.76 12.22 -2.14
CA LEU A 75 10.18 12.56 -0.83
C LEU A 75 11.18 12.48 0.33
N CYS A 76 12.03 11.45 0.39
CA CYS A 76 12.91 11.18 1.54
C CYS A 76 14.37 10.87 1.15
N GLY A 77 14.73 11.13 -0.11
CA GLY A 77 16.09 11.00 -0.63
C GLY A 77 17.00 12.15 -0.20
N GLU A 78 18.20 12.21 -0.77
CA GLU A 78 19.21 13.22 -0.44
C GLU A 78 18.83 14.62 -0.93
N ASN A 79 18.14 14.71 -2.09
CA ASN A 79 17.63 15.94 -2.68
C ASN A 79 16.11 15.82 -2.90
N PRO A 80 15.26 16.06 -1.88
CA PRO A 80 13.81 15.92 -2.00
C PRO A 80 13.21 17.00 -2.90
N SER A 81 12.34 16.58 -3.83
CA SER A 81 11.60 17.45 -4.76
C SER A 81 10.10 17.54 -4.45
N ILE A 82 9.56 16.60 -3.67
CA ILE A 82 8.16 16.56 -3.23
C ILE A 82 8.08 17.28 -1.89
N VAL A 83 7.70 18.55 -1.93
CA VAL A 83 7.62 19.44 -0.74
C VAL A 83 6.20 19.72 -0.27
N ARG A 84 5.20 19.33 -1.06
CA ARG A 84 3.77 19.47 -0.72
C ARG A 84 3.04 18.18 -1.08
N LEU A 85 2.07 17.81 -0.26
CA LEU A 85 1.13 16.76 -0.59
C LEU A 85 0.02 17.37 -1.45
N MET A 86 -0.28 16.71 -2.54
CA MET A 86 -1.41 17.04 -3.40
C MET A 86 -2.39 15.89 -3.23
N ASP A 87 -3.61 16.22 -2.82
CA ASP A 87 -4.69 15.26 -2.81
C ASP A 87 -5.17 15.13 -4.26
N GLU A 88 -5.06 13.93 -4.83
CA GLU A 88 -5.74 13.64 -6.08
C GLU A 88 -7.19 13.32 -5.76
N ASP A 89 -8.12 13.99 -6.45
CA ASP A 89 -9.54 13.68 -6.34
C ASP A 89 -9.74 12.18 -6.62
N PRO A 90 -10.20 11.38 -5.65
CA PRO A 90 -10.51 9.99 -5.93
C PRO A 90 -11.56 9.96 -7.03
N PRO A 91 -11.54 8.98 -7.95
CA PRO A 91 -12.66 8.78 -8.86
C PRO A 91 -13.89 8.52 -8.01
N VAL A 92 -14.71 9.56 -7.82
CA VAL A 92 -15.91 9.49 -6.99
C VAL A 92 -16.81 8.45 -7.64
N CYS A 93 -17.28 7.51 -6.83
CA CYS A 93 -18.34 6.61 -7.24
C CYS A 93 -19.57 7.48 -7.49
N GLU A 94 -19.83 7.84 -8.75
CA GLU A 94 -21.09 8.45 -9.14
C GLU A 94 -22.19 7.42 -8.88
N LEU A 95 -22.86 7.54 -7.73
CA LEU A 95 -24.13 6.88 -7.51
C LEU A 95 -25.10 7.43 -8.56
N LYS A 96 -25.26 6.70 -9.67
CA LYS A 96 -26.37 6.93 -10.61
C LYS A 96 -27.66 6.82 -9.79
N LYS A 97 -28.32 7.96 -9.60
CA LYS A 97 -29.71 8.02 -9.12
C LYS A 97 -30.64 7.36 -10.12
#